data_AF-A0A7S2XWX2-F1
#
_entry.id   AF-A0A7S2XWX2-F1
#
_cell.length_a   1.000
_cell.length_b   1.000
_cell.length_c   1.000
_cell.angle_alpha   90.00
_cell.angle_beta   90.00
_cell.angle_gamma   90.00
#
_symmetry.space_group_name_H-M   'P 1'
#
loop_
_entity.id
_entity.type
_entity.pdbx_description
1 polymer ?
#
loop_
_entity_poly.entity_id
_entity_poly.type
_entity_poly.pdbx_seq_one_letter_code
_entity_poly.pdbx_strand_id
1 'polypeptide(L)'
;IHRAEEVEEVFDAISYCKGGSVVRMIKAVLGMKAFQSGLQTYMKRHAYGNTETYDLWKAWEESSGMPVAEMMTSWTEQMGFPLLRVTDETWSSDSVTLKLDQVWFLSDGGELTEEEKKKKWQIPILTCTESGNQEDIVFMREKNVSITIPLSNKDGWVKLNAGQEVPMRVKLTPTMISRLSKGIKSKSLSPCDRAGVLSDTYALVKAGEMKAEDLISLLSSYTAEDSYIVWEGIAGVLNGLDTIISDDEKMSTNFNAFARKLVLGLLKNVGWESKDSDGHLTTLLRGMMISLLGSFCHDAPDVAEEAKRRFGKFLENPDDMESLPADMRASVFRIILKNGGEKEYEQVKSYFYSATDNAEKKFVLASMGSAVQSNLKLR
;
A
#
# COMPACT_ATOMS: atom_id res chain seq x y z
N ILE A 1 -6.85 -32.87 -4.77
CA ILE A 1 -6.00 -32.97 -5.98
C ILE A 1 -6.17 -34.37 -6.55
N HIS A 2 -6.97 -34.48 -7.60
CA HIS A 2 -7.24 -35.72 -8.31
C HIS A 2 -6.55 -35.78 -9.69
N ARG A 3 -6.04 -34.63 -10.18
CA ARG A 3 -5.31 -34.51 -11.45
C ARG A 3 -4.03 -33.69 -11.27
N ALA A 4 -3.04 -33.92 -12.13
CA ALA A 4 -1.76 -33.21 -12.08
C ALA A 4 -1.90 -31.70 -12.32
N GLU A 5 -2.83 -31.29 -13.18
CA GLU A 5 -3.12 -29.88 -13.50
C GLU A 5 -3.66 -29.10 -12.28
N GLU A 6 -4.45 -29.77 -11.42
CA GLU A 6 -4.95 -29.18 -10.16
C GLU A 6 -3.82 -28.89 -9.16
N VAL A 7 -2.61 -29.45 -9.35
CA VAL A 7 -1.44 -29.13 -8.51
C VAL A 7 -0.91 -27.74 -8.85
N GLU A 8 -0.85 -27.37 -10.13
CA GLU A 8 -0.37 -26.06 -10.56
C GLU A 8 -1.32 -24.95 -10.12
N GLU A 9 -2.62 -25.22 -10.09
CA GLU A 9 -3.65 -24.29 -9.59
C GLU A 9 -3.51 -24.00 -8.08
N VAL A 10 -2.86 -24.88 -7.31
CA VAL A 10 -2.60 -24.65 -5.87
C VAL A 10 -1.43 -23.69 -5.67
N PHE A 11 -0.56 -23.47 -6.66
CA PHE A 11 0.56 -22.51 -6.57
C PHE A 11 0.13 -21.09 -6.98
N ASP A 12 -0.98 -20.62 -6.45
CA ASP A 12 -1.55 -19.31 -6.76
C ASP A 12 -1.26 -18.24 -5.69
N ALA A 13 -1.74 -17.02 -5.94
CA ALA A 13 -1.62 -15.92 -4.99
C ALA A 13 -2.33 -16.19 -3.64
N ILE A 14 -3.29 -17.12 -3.58
CA ILE A 14 -3.95 -17.50 -2.33
C ILE A 14 -2.96 -18.27 -1.46
N SER A 15 -2.33 -19.32 -1.99
CA SER A 15 -1.37 -20.13 -1.22
C SER A 15 -0.19 -19.30 -0.69
N TYR A 16 0.35 -18.37 -1.50
CA TYR A 16 1.50 -17.56 -1.08
C TYR A 16 1.10 -16.33 -0.27
N CYS A 17 0.26 -15.45 -0.82
CA CYS A 17 0.00 -14.13 -0.21
C CYS A 17 -0.98 -14.23 0.96
N LYS A 18 -2.09 -14.99 0.82
CA LYS A 18 -3.04 -15.20 1.93
C LYS A 18 -2.39 -16.06 3.02
N GLY A 19 -1.72 -17.15 2.64
CA GLY A 19 -0.97 -18.00 3.59
C GLY A 19 0.03 -17.21 4.42
N GLY A 20 0.90 -16.42 3.78
CA GLY A 20 1.88 -15.58 4.47
C GLY A 20 1.24 -14.53 5.39
N SER A 21 0.16 -13.88 4.95
CA SER A 21 -0.55 -12.87 5.75
C SER A 21 -1.22 -13.46 6.99
N VAL A 22 -1.79 -14.66 6.85
CA VAL A 22 -2.37 -15.42 7.96
C VAL A 22 -1.29 -15.82 8.98
N VAL A 23 -0.15 -16.35 8.52
CA VAL A 23 0.97 -16.71 9.41
C VAL A 23 1.50 -15.47 10.14
N ARG A 24 1.56 -14.32 9.46
CA ARG A 24 1.93 -13.04 10.06
C ARG A 24 0.93 -12.60 11.14
N MET A 25 -0.37 -12.72 10.89
CA MET A 25 -1.41 -12.47 11.89
C MET A 25 -1.21 -13.32 13.15
N ILE A 26 -0.95 -14.62 13.00
CA ILE A 26 -0.69 -15.52 14.13
C ILE A 26 0.54 -15.08 14.91
N LYS A 27 1.63 -14.71 14.23
CA LYS A 27 2.82 -14.17 14.89
C LYS A 27 2.50 -12.93 15.73
N ALA A 28 1.64 -12.05 15.23
CA ALA A 28 1.23 -10.84 15.94
C ALA A 28 0.39 -11.17 17.18
N VAL A 29 -0.50 -12.16 17.09
CA VAL A 29 -1.36 -12.61 18.20
C VAL A 29 -0.58 -13.35 19.28
N LEU A 30 0.27 -14.30 18.88
CA LEU A 30 1.02 -15.16 19.81
C LEU A 30 2.25 -14.46 20.42
N GLY A 31 2.77 -13.45 19.72
CA GLY A 31 4.10 -12.90 19.97
C GLY A 31 5.22 -13.81 19.47
N MET A 32 6.38 -13.20 19.20
CA MET A 32 7.51 -13.89 18.55
C MET A 32 8.00 -15.13 19.32
N LYS A 33 8.01 -15.06 20.66
CA LYS A 33 8.54 -16.14 21.50
C LYS A 33 7.70 -17.42 21.40
N ALA A 34 6.38 -17.31 21.59
CA ALA A 34 5.48 -18.46 21.47
C ALA A 34 5.44 -18.95 20.01
N PHE A 35 5.37 -18.03 19.04
CA PHE A 35 5.42 -18.37 17.62
C PHE A 35 6.62 -19.23 17.24
N GLN A 36 7.84 -18.82 17.64
CA GLN A 36 9.06 -19.59 17.36
C GLN A 36 9.10 -20.91 18.12
N SER A 37 8.67 -20.93 19.39
CA SER A 37 8.63 -22.14 20.19
C SER A 37 7.70 -23.19 19.57
N GLY A 38 6.49 -22.80 19.15
CA GLY A 38 5.55 -23.69 18.47
C GLY A 38 6.12 -24.23 17.16
N LEU A 39 6.76 -23.38 16.35
CA LEU A 39 7.39 -23.80 15.10
C LEU A 39 8.53 -24.80 15.34
N GLN A 40 9.37 -24.57 16.37
CA GLN A 40 10.43 -25.52 16.73
C GLN A 40 9.85 -26.88 17.17
N THR A 41 8.78 -26.87 17.97
CA THR A 41 8.08 -28.10 18.39
C THR A 41 7.52 -28.84 17.19
N TYR A 42 6.83 -28.13 16.30
CA TYR A 42 6.28 -28.69 15.07
C TYR A 42 7.36 -29.35 14.20
N MET A 43 8.44 -28.62 13.89
CA MET A 43 9.52 -29.12 13.04
C MET A 43 10.22 -30.36 13.64
N LYS A 44 10.42 -30.39 14.97
CA LYS A 44 11.00 -31.56 15.64
C LYS A 44 10.06 -32.76 15.65
N ARG A 45 8.76 -32.52 15.90
CA ARG A 45 7.74 -33.58 16.02
C ARG A 45 7.49 -34.30 14.70
N HIS A 46 7.51 -33.56 13.59
CA HIS A 46 7.18 -34.08 12.26
C HIS A 46 8.41 -34.21 11.35
N ALA A 47 9.61 -34.25 11.92
CA ALA A 47 10.85 -34.37 11.16
C ALA A 47 10.83 -35.63 10.27
N TYR A 48 11.14 -35.45 8.99
CA TYR A 48 11.19 -36.50 7.96
C TYR A 48 9.83 -37.19 7.66
N GLY A 49 8.73 -36.61 8.11
CA GLY A 49 7.37 -37.09 7.84
C GLY A 49 6.52 -36.10 7.06
N ASN A 50 5.21 -36.30 7.13
CA ASN A 50 4.19 -35.43 6.53
C ASN A 50 3.32 -34.81 7.63
N THR A 51 2.60 -33.76 7.28
CA THR A 51 1.79 -32.96 8.19
C THR A 51 0.51 -32.49 7.51
N GLU A 52 -0.51 -32.27 8.30
CA GLU A 52 -1.74 -31.58 7.90
C GLU A 52 -1.82 -30.21 8.59
N THR A 53 -2.71 -29.34 8.10
CA THR A 53 -2.87 -27.97 8.59
C THR A 53 -3.05 -27.89 10.12
N TYR A 54 -3.79 -28.85 10.71
CA TYR A 54 -4.08 -28.88 12.13
C TYR A 54 -2.86 -29.22 13.01
N ASP A 55 -1.86 -29.93 12.47
CA ASP A 55 -0.63 -30.26 13.21
C ASP A 55 0.14 -28.99 13.62
N LEU A 56 0.17 -28.00 12.72
CA LEU A 56 0.79 -26.70 12.99
C LEU A 56 -0.01 -25.88 13.99
N TRP A 57 -1.35 -25.89 13.89
CA TRP A 57 -2.21 -25.22 14.87
C TRP A 57 -1.97 -25.74 16.27
N LYS A 58 -2.00 -27.06 16.44
CA LYS A 58 -1.78 -27.71 17.72
C LYS A 58 -0.43 -27.32 18.34
N ALA A 59 0.64 -27.26 17.56
CA ALA A 59 1.95 -26.87 18.06
C ALA A 59 1.98 -25.41 18.57
N TRP A 60 1.25 -24.51 17.90
CA TRP A 60 1.11 -23.13 18.37
C TRP A 60 0.17 -22.99 19.57
N GLU A 61 -0.91 -23.77 19.65
CA GLU A 61 -1.77 -23.83 20.84
C GLU A 61 -0.98 -24.27 22.07
N GLU A 62 -0.18 -25.34 21.95
CA GLU A 62 0.69 -25.83 23.03
C GLU A 62 1.68 -24.76 23.52
N SER A 63 2.25 -23.97 22.60
CA SER A 63 3.27 -22.97 22.93
C SER A 63 2.72 -21.65 23.49
N SER A 64 1.45 -21.33 23.21
CA SER A 64 0.85 -20.03 23.51
C SER A 64 -0.29 -20.08 24.53
N GLY A 65 -0.94 -21.24 24.69
CA GLY A 65 -2.18 -21.38 25.46
C GLY A 65 -3.41 -20.74 24.80
N MET A 66 -3.30 -20.22 23.58
CA MET A 66 -4.40 -19.61 22.84
C MET A 66 -5.11 -20.63 21.95
N PRO A 67 -6.42 -20.48 21.68
CA PRO A 67 -7.19 -21.39 20.82
C PRO A 67 -6.94 -21.11 19.34
N VAL A 68 -5.70 -21.36 18.88
CA VAL A 68 -5.25 -21.07 17.51
C VAL A 68 -6.06 -21.83 16.48
N ALA A 69 -6.36 -23.11 16.70
CA ALA A 69 -7.12 -23.90 15.73
C ALA A 69 -8.52 -23.31 15.51
N GLU A 70 -9.21 -22.95 16.59
CA GLU A 70 -10.54 -22.34 16.54
C GLU A 70 -10.54 -21.04 15.73
N MET A 71 -9.55 -20.18 15.98
CA MET A 71 -9.37 -18.95 15.23
C MET A 71 -9.17 -19.25 13.74
N MET A 72 -8.26 -20.19 13.45
CA MET A 72 -7.72 -20.42 12.11
C MET A 72 -8.64 -21.18 11.17
N THR A 73 -9.56 -21.99 11.68
CA THR A 73 -10.64 -22.61 10.89
C THR A 73 -11.34 -21.56 10.02
N SER A 74 -11.74 -20.44 10.62
CA SER A 74 -12.45 -19.38 9.90
C SER A 74 -11.62 -18.64 8.83
N TRP A 75 -10.28 -18.71 8.88
CA TRP A 75 -9.41 -18.05 7.90
C TRP A 75 -8.99 -18.96 6.75
N THR A 76 -8.97 -20.28 6.99
CA THR A 76 -8.42 -21.28 6.06
C THR A 76 -9.51 -22.06 5.33
N GLU A 77 -10.68 -22.28 5.93
CA GLU A 77 -11.74 -23.13 5.36
C GLU A 77 -12.79 -22.35 4.55
N GLN A 78 -12.66 -21.02 4.44
CA GLN A 78 -13.54 -20.20 3.62
C GLN A 78 -12.77 -19.19 2.76
N MET A 79 -13.35 -18.91 1.60
CA MET A 79 -12.86 -17.90 0.67
C MET A 79 -13.11 -16.48 1.18
N GLY A 80 -12.16 -15.60 0.88
CA GLY A 80 -12.25 -14.17 1.16
C GLY A 80 -11.60 -13.74 2.47
N PHE A 81 -11.85 -12.47 2.81
CA PHE A 81 -11.41 -11.82 4.04
C PHE A 81 -12.45 -10.78 4.48
N PRO A 82 -12.49 -10.44 5.79
CA PRO A 82 -13.51 -9.55 6.31
C PRO A 82 -13.21 -8.07 6.00
N LEU A 83 -14.29 -7.31 5.85
CA LEU A 83 -14.35 -5.89 6.13
C LEU A 83 -14.83 -5.70 7.58
N LEU A 84 -14.00 -5.12 8.42
CA LEU A 84 -14.35 -4.66 9.77
C LEU A 84 -14.87 -3.22 9.67
N ARG A 85 -16.12 -2.97 10.06
CA ARG A 85 -16.71 -1.62 10.02
C ARG A 85 -16.90 -1.08 11.42
N VAL A 86 -16.49 0.16 11.62
CA VAL A 86 -16.87 0.94 12.80
C VAL A 86 -18.26 1.53 12.53
N THR A 87 -19.26 1.01 13.22
CA THR A 87 -20.66 1.41 13.04
C THR A 87 -21.06 2.55 13.97
N ASP A 88 -20.38 2.68 15.11
CA ASP A 88 -20.63 3.73 16.10
C ASP A 88 -19.38 3.97 16.95
N GLU A 89 -19.22 5.20 17.45
CA GLU A 89 -18.10 5.59 18.30
C GLU A 89 -18.57 6.51 19.44
N THR A 90 -18.17 6.20 20.68
CA THR A 90 -18.46 7.01 21.86
C THR A 90 -17.14 7.38 22.53
N TRP A 91 -16.76 8.66 22.41
CA TRP A 91 -15.52 9.20 22.96
C TRP A 91 -15.78 9.75 24.37
N SER A 92 -14.96 9.34 25.33
CA SER A 92 -14.94 9.88 26.70
C SER A 92 -13.61 10.62 26.96
N SER A 93 -13.40 11.05 28.20
CA SER A 93 -12.13 11.69 28.61
C SER A 93 -10.94 10.73 28.70
N ASP A 94 -11.19 9.44 28.87
CA ASP A 94 -10.19 8.42 29.19
C ASP A 94 -10.25 7.17 28.30
N SER A 95 -11.20 7.11 27.37
CA SER A 95 -11.42 5.95 26.52
C SER A 95 -12.26 6.27 25.28
N VAL A 96 -12.28 5.33 24.34
CA VAL A 96 -13.26 5.30 23.25
C VAL A 96 -13.90 3.92 23.18
N THR A 97 -15.22 3.90 23.08
CA THR A 97 -15.98 2.67 22.83
C THR A 97 -16.41 2.63 21.38
N LEU A 98 -16.03 1.56 20.68
CA LEU A 98 -16.34 1.33 19.26
C LEU A 98 -17.34 0.17 19.15
N LYS A 99 -18.43 0.39 18.41
CA LYS A 99 -19.27 -0.72 17.93
C LYS A 99 -18.76 -1.14 16.57
N LEU A 100 -18.52 -2.43 16.44
CA LEU A 100 -17.91 -3.04 15.26
C LEU A 100 -18.83 -4.09 14.69
N ASP A 101 -18.91 -4.17 13.37
CA ASP A 101 -19.46 -5.33 12.69
C ASP A 101 -18.50 -5.86 11.61
N GLN A 102 -18.77 -7.08 11.12
CA GLN A 102 -17.98 -7.71 10.08
C GLN A 102 -18.84 -8.27 8.94
N VAL A 103 -18.38 -8.05 7.72
CA VAL A 103 -18.95 -8.60 6.49
C VAL A 103 -17.84 -9.10 5.58
N TRP A 104 -18.15 -9.96 4.60
CA TRP A 104 -17.17 -10.32 3.59
C TRP A 104 -16.90 -9.11 2.69
N PHE A 105 -15.63 -8.72 2.56
CA PHE A 105 -15.23 -7.69 1.61
C PHE A 105 -15.18 -8.23 0.17
N LEU A 106 -15.92 -7.57 -0.72
CA LEU A 106 -15.84 -7.78 -2.17
C LEU A 106 -15.20 -6.56 -2.82
N SER A 107 -14.12 -6.76 -3.56
CA SER A 107 -13.33 -5.66 -4.15
C SER A 107 -14.05 -4.91 -5.27
N ASP A 108 -15.04 -5.55 -5.89
CA ASP A 108 -15.88 -4.99 -6.95
C ASP A 108 -17.14 -4.30 -6.41
N GLY A 109 -17.37 -4.34 -5.09
CA GLY A 109 -18.58 -3.79 -4.47
C GLY A 109 -19.86 -4.58 -4.78
N GLY A 110 -19.74 -5.83 -5.23
CA GLY A 110 -20.90 -6.68 -5.52
C GLY A 110 -21.79 -6.95 -4.31
N GLU A 111 -23.00 -7.44 -4.57
CA GLU A 111 -23.93 -7.83 -3.50
C GLU A 111 -23.65 -9.26 -3.01
N LEU A 112 -23.62 -9.43 -1.68
CA LEU A 112 -23.52 -10.74 -1.05
C LEU A 112 -24.88 -11.46 -1.06
N THR A 113 -24.88 -12.74 -1.38
CA THR A 113 -26.02 -13.63 -1.16
C THR A 113 -26.31 -13.80 0.34
N GLU A 114 -27.51 -14.29 0.69
CA GLU A 114 -27.89 -14.54 2.09
C GLU A 114 -26.96 -15.55 2.80
N GLU A 115 -26.40 -16.50 2.08
CA GLU A 115 -25.43 -17.44 2.64
C GLU A 115 -24.08 -16.77 2.89
N GLU A 116 -23.62 -15.96 1.95
CA GLU A 116 -22.36 -15.23 2.07
C GLU A 116 -22.41 -14.18 3.18
N LYS A 117 -23.58 -13.58 3.43
CA LYS A 117 -23.82 -12.69 4.57
C LYS A 117 -23.61 -13.39 5.91
N LYS A 118 -23.77 -14.72 6.00
CA LYS A 118 -23.54 -15.48 7.24
C LYS A 118 -22.06 -15.72 7.54
N LYS A 119 -21.18 -15.64 6.54
CA LYS A 119 -19.73 -15.83 6.73
C LYS A 119 -19.20 -14.92 7.83
N LYS A 120 -18.48 -15.50 8.78
CA LYS A 120 -17.83 -14.76 9.87
C LYS A 120 -16.42 -15.29 10.09
N TRP A 121 -15.53 -14.39 10.46
CA TRP A 121 -14.16 -14.64 10.82
C TRP A 121 -13.97 -14.44 12.32
N GLN A 122 -13.07 -15.23 12.91
CA GLN A 122 -12.57 -14.97 14.25
C GLN A 122 -11.46 -13.93 14.14
N ILE A 123 -11.80 -12.65 14.35
CA ILE A 123 -10.90 -11.54 14.09
C ILE A 123 -10.18 -11.13 15.39
N PRO A 124 -8.85 -11.25 15.48
CA PRO A 124 -8.10 -10.60 16.56
C PRO A 124 -8.04 -9.09 16.29
N ILE A 125 -8.68 -8.28 17.14
CA ILE A 125 -8.70 -6.84 16.98
C ILE A 125 -7.47 -6.24 17.65
N LEU A 126 -6.44 -6.00 16.84
CA LEU A 126 -5.22 -5.30 17.26
C LEU A 126 -5.41 -3.80 17.13
N THR A 127 -5.09 -3.05 18.18
CA THR A 127 -5.28 -1.58 18.20
C THR A 127 -4.04 -0.84 18.68
N CYS A 128 -3.86 0.39 18.22
CA CYS A 128 -2.85 1.30 18.72
C CYS A 128 -3.38 2.74 18.81
N THR A 129 -2.74 3.51 19.68
CA THR A 129 -3.04 4.92 19.96
C THR A 129 -1.71 5.70 20.00
N GLU A 130 -1.74 6.98 20.39
CA GLU A 130 -0.49 7.74 20.58
C GLU A 130 0.45 7.14 21.63
N SER A 131 -0.09 6.36 22.58
CA SER A 131 0.72 5.71 23.62
C SER A 131 1.36 4.40 23.14
N GLY A 132 1.09 3.97 21.90
CA GLY A 132 1.59 2.73 21.32
C GLY A 132 0.51 1.66 21.16
N ASN A 133 0.97 0.43 20.95
CA ASN A 133 0.09 -0.73 20.78
C ASN A 133 -0.61 -1.08 22.09
N GLN A 134 -1.89 -1.43 22.00
CA GLN A 134 -2.63 -1.96 23.14
C GLN A 134 -2.27 -3.44 23.35
N GLU A 135 -2.07 -3.84 24.61
CA GLU A 135 -1.72 -5.23 24.95
C GLU A 135 -2.92 -6.17 24.88
N ASP A 136 -4.11 -5.68 25.24
CA ASP A 136 -5.33 -6.48 25.24
C ASP A 136 -5.86 -6.68 23.82
N ILE A 137 -5.86 -7.94 23.38
CA ILE A 137 -6.43 -8.36 22.09
C ILE A 137 -7.86 -8.83 22.32
N VAL A 138 -8.83 -8.15 21.69
CA VAL A 138 -10.22 -8.60 21.67
C VAL A 138 -10.45 -9.51 20.47
N PHE A 139 -10.96 -10.73 20.72
CA PHE A 139 -11.35 -11.66 19.66
C PHE A 139 -12.82 -11.49 19.29
N MET A 140 -13.07 -10.95 18.10
CA MET A 140 -14.42 -10.86 17.55
C MET A 140 -14.84 -12.23 16.97
N ARG A 141 -15.65 -12.97 17.73
CA ARG A 141 -16.18 -14.29 17.36
C ARG A 141 -17.55 -14.24 16.67
N GLU A 142 -18.27 -13.16 16.90
CA GLU A 142 -19.60 -12.91 16.35
C GLU A 142 -19.59 -11.79 15.31
N LYS A 143 -20.73 -11.63 14.63
CA LYS A 143 -20.91 -10.59 13.60
C LYS A 143 -20.78 -9.17 14.12
N ASN A 144 -21.03 -8.96 15.41
CA ASN A 144 -20.97 -7.66 16.06
C ASN A 144 -20.21 -7.78 17.38
N VAL A 145 -19.47 -6.74 17.74
CA VAL A 145 -18.81 -6.63 19.05
C VAL A 145 -18.73 -5.16 19.46
N SER A 146 -18.70 -4.90 20.76
CA SER A 146 -18.33 -3.59 21.31
C SER A 146 -17.00 -3.72 22.03
N ILE A 147 -16.06 -2.82 21.73
CA ILE A 147 -14.75 -2.78 22.39
C ILE A 147 -14.51 -1.41 22.98
N THR A 148 -13.86 -1.35 24.13
CA THR A 148 -13.47 -0.11 24.79
C THR A 148 -11.95 -0.05 24.84
N ILE A 149 -11.39 1.03 24.32
CA ILE A 149 -9.95 1.23 24.18
C ILE A 149 -9.56 2.38 25.10
N PRO A 150 -8.64 2.15 26.06
CA PRO A 150 -8.11 3.22 26.90
C PRO A 150 -7.43 4.30 26.07
N LEU A 151 -7.74 5.56 26.35
CA LEU A 151 -7.21 6.72 25.64
C LEU A 151 -7.16 7.93 26.55
N SER A 152 -5.97 8.27 27.06
CA SER A 152 -5.79 9.40 27.98
C SER A 152 -5.95 10.77 27.32
N ASN A 153 -5.93 10.85 25.99
CA ASN A 153 -6.07 12.09 25.23
C ASN A 153 -7.42 12.15 24.52
N LYS A 154 -8.34 12.98 25.01
CA LYS A 154 -9.68 13.20 24.40
C LYS A 154 -9.64 13.60 22.92
N ASP A 155 -8.55 14.24 22.49
CA ASP A 155 -8.34 14.73 21.13
C ASP A 155 -7.47 13.78 20.29
N GLY A 156 -7.15 12.61 20.85
CA GLY A 156 -6.29 11.62 20.25
C GLY A 156 -6.95 10.77 19.18
N TRP A 157 -6.20 9.78 18.70
CA TRP A 157 -6.61 8.85 17.65
C TRP A 157 -6.46 7.40 18.09
N VAL A 158 -7.26 6.54 17.47
CA VAL A 158 -7.20 5.09 17.61
C VAL A 158 -7.15 4.48 16.23
N LYS A 159 -6.23 3.55 16.03
CA LYS A 159 -6.06 2.77 14.80
C LYS A 159 -6.40 1.31 15.09
N LEU A 160 -7.38 0.78 14.35
CA LEU A 160 -7.67 -0.66 14.30
C LEU A 160 -6.73 -1.35 13.30
N ASN A 161 -6.50 -2.65 13.45
CA ASN A 161 -5.50 -3.42 12.70
C ASN A 161 -4.09 -2.82 12.81
N ALA A 162 -3.63 -2.55 14.04
CA ALA A 162 -2.29 -2.00 14.28
C ALA A 162 -1.20 -2.84 13.58
N GLY A 163 -0.30 -2.18 12.85
CA GLY A 163 0.75 -2.83 12.06
C GLY A 163 0.28 -3.48 10.75
N GLN A 164 -1.02 -3.47 10.43
CA GLN A 164 -1.60 -4.19 9.30
C GLN A 164 -1.27 -5.69 9.34
N GLU A 165 -1.43 -6.29 10.53
CA GLU A 165 -1.07 -7.69 10.78
C GLU A 165 -2.21 -8.66 10.43
N VAL A 166 -3.46 -8.21 10.47
CA VAL A 166 -4.64 -9.02 10.13
C VAL A 166 -5.00 -8.78 8.66
N PRO A 167 -5.18 -9.83 7.83
CA PRO A 167 -5.59 -9.70 6.44
C PRO A 167 -7.07 -9.32 6.35
N MET A 168 -7.39 -8.08 6.69
CA MET A 168 -8.73 -7.49 6.67
C MET A 168 -8.66 -6.05 6.19
N ARG A 169 -9.82 -5.49 5.82
CA ARG A 169 -9.97 -4.05 5.58
C ARG A 169 -10.73 -3.41 6.74
N VAL A 170 -10.44 -2.15 7.04
CA VAL A 170 -11.14 -1.40 8.09
C VAL A 170 -11.88 -0.20 7.49
N LYS A 171 -13.21 -0.17 7.66
CA LYS A 171 -14.03 1.00 7.36
C LYS A 171 -14.18 1.86 8.61
N LEU A 172 -13.60 3.05 8.56
CA LEU A 172 -13.60 4.02 9.64
C LEU A 172 -14.71 5.06 9.46
N THR A 173 -15.18 5.65 10.55
CA THR A 173 -16.07 6.81 10.48
C THR A 173 -15.31 8.05 9.98
N PRO A 174 -16.00 9.06 9.44
CA PRO A 174 -15.37 10.34 9.08
C PRO A 174 -14.64 11.01 10.26
N THR A 175 -15.18 10.91 11.47
CA THR A 175 -14.54 11.45 12.68
C THR A 175 -13.22 10.73 12.99
N MET A 176 -13.19 9.40 12.90
CA MET A 176 -11.96 8.62 13.10
C MET A 176 -10.90 8.96 12.05
N ILE A 177 -11.28 9.11 10.78
CA ILE A 177 -10.37 9.54 9.71
C ILE A 177 -9.78 10.92 10.02
N SER A 178 -10.63 11.86 10.44
CA SER A 178 -10.20 13.21 10.84
C SER A 178 -9.22 13.16 12.04
N ARG A 179 -9.46 12.31 13.04
CA ARG A 179 -8.55 12.13 14.17
C ARG A 179 -7.22 11.49 13.75
N LEU A 180 -7.25 10.40 12.97
CA LEU A 180 -6.05 9.74 12.44
C LEU A 180 -5.23 10.65 11.53
N SER A 181 -5.86 11.62 10.86
CA SER A 181 -5.14 12.64 10.07
C SER A 181 -4.11 13.41 10.90
N LYS A 182 -4.35 13.59 12.21
CA LYS A 182 -3.39 14.21 13.13
C LYS A 182 -2.15 13.33 13.28
N GLY A 183 -2.35 12.02 13.49
CA GLY A 183 -1.27 11.03 13.60
C GLY A 183 -0.48 10.82 12.30
N ILE A 184 -1.15 11.00 11.15
CA ILE A 184 -0.50 11.00 9.84
C ILE A 184 0.41 12.23 9.71
N LYS A 185 -0.14 13.43 9.95
CA LYS A 185 0.59 14.71 9.83
C LYS A 185 1.77 14.82 10.79
N SER A 186 1.59 14.37 12.03
CA SER A 186 2.64 14.37 13.07
C SER A 186 3.63 13.21 12.91
N LYS A 187 3.35 12.23 12.04
CA LYS A 187 4.06 10.95 11.91
C LYS A 187 4.09 10.10 13.19
N SER A 188 3.17 10.34 14.13
CA SER A 188 3.05 9.49 15.33
C SER A 188 2.42 8.13 15.04
N LEU A 189 1.68 8.00 13.93
CA LEU A 189 1.30 6.69 13.38
C LEU A 189 2.48 6.05 12.66
N SER A 190 2.66 4.73 12.80
CA SER A 190 3.74 4.02 12.09
C SER A 190 3.59 4.13 10.56
N PRO A 191 4.68 4.07 9.78
CA PRO A 191 4.58 4.08 8.31
C PRO A 191 3.66 2.97 7.76
N CYS A 192 3.71 1.76 8.31
CA CYS A 192 2.81 0.67 7.92
C CYS A 192 1.34 0.99 8.19
N ASP A 193 1.03 1.61 9.34
CA ASP A 193 -0.34 2.01 9.66
C ASP A 193 -0.83 3.16 8.79
N ARG A 194 0.01 4.17 8.52
CA ARG A 194 -0.32 5.26 7.59
C ARG A 194 -0.63 4.70 6.18
N ALA A 195 0.26 3.87 5.64
CA ALA A 195 0.04 3.19 4.36
C ALA A 195 -1.25 2.35 4.37
N GLY A 196 -1.52 1.66 5.47
CA GLY A 196 -2.71 0.84 5.64
C GLY A 196 -4.02 1.62 5.67
N VAL A 197 -4.08 2.76 6.38
CA VAL A 197 -5.26 3.64 6.38
C VAL A 197 -5.56 4.13 4.95
N LEU A 198 -4.52 4.52 4.20
CA LEU A 198 -4.68 4.93 2.81
C LEU A 198 -5.12 3.78 1.90
N SER A 199 -4.50 2.60 2.05
CA SER A 199 -4.83 1.40 1.27
C SER A 199 -6.28 0.96 1.49
N ASP A 200 -6.74 0.94 2.73
CA ASP A 200 -8.11 0.57 3.09
C ASP A 200 -9.11 1.56 2.52
N THR A 201 -8.87 2.86 2.73
CA THR A 201 -9.76 3.92 2.22
C THR A 201 -9.87 3.85 0.69
N TYR A 202 -8.76 3.64 -0.02
CA TYR A 202 -8.80 3.53 -1.48
C TYR A 202 -9.54 2.28 -1.96
N ALA A 203 -9.31 1.12 -1.30
CA ALA A 203 -10.03 -0.10 -1.63
C ALA A 203 -11.54 0.05 -1.38
N LEU A 204 -11.93 0.71 -0.31
CA LEU A 204 -13.33 0.96 0.04
C LEU A 204 -14.01 1.95 -0.91
N VAL A 205 -13.29 2.96 -1.39
CA VAL A 205 -13.82 3.85 -2.45
C VAL A 205 -14.07 3.07 -3.74
N LYS A 206 -13.13 2.21 -4.16
CA LYS A 206 -13.30 1.38 -5.36
C LYS A 206 -14.46 0.39 -5.24
N ALA A 207 -14.69 -0.16 -4.05
CA ALA A 207 -15.80 -1.06 -3.76
C ALA A 207 -17.13 -0.32 -3.50
N GLY A 208 -17.20 1.02 -3.62
CA GLY A 208 -18.41 1.79 -3.35
C GLY A 208 -18.80 1.89 -1.86
N GLU A 209 -17.94 1.43 -0.94
CA GLU A 209 -18.16 1.44 0.50
C GLU A 209 -17.86 2.80 1.14
N MET A 210 -17.04 3.63 0.50
CA MET A 210 -16.67 4.97 0.95
C MET A 210 -16.75 5.98 -0.21
N LYS A 211 -16.85 7.26 0.13
CA LYS A 211 -16.93 8.33 -0.87
C LYS A 211 -15.53 8.75 -1.33
N ALA A 212 -15.40 9.16 -2.59
CA ALA A 212 -14.12 9.61 -3.15
C ALA A 212 -13.59 10.86 -2.43
N GLU A 213 -14.47 11.73 -1.93
CA GLU A 213 -14.14 12.93 -1.17
C GLU A 213 -13.41 12.59 0.13
N ASP A 214 -13.76 11.49 0.79
CA ASP A 214 -13.09 11.03 2.01
C ASP A 214 -11.64 10.64 1.73
N LEU A 215 -11.40 10.00 0.58
CA LEU A 215 -10.04 9.64 0.13
C LEU A 215 -9.20 10.87 -0.21
N ILE A 216 -9.77 11.86 -0.93
CA ILE A 216 -9.07 13.11 -1.25
C ILE A 216 -8.74 13.89 0.03
N SER A 217 -9.69 13.96 0.96
CA SER A 217 -9.50 14.59 2.28
C SER A 217 -8.38 13.91 3.07
N LEU A 218 -8.37 12.57 3.09
CA LEU A 218 -7.32 11.78 3.71
C LEU A 218 -5.95 12.04 3.06
N LEU A 219 -5.86 11.97 1.72
CA LEU A 219 -4.62 12.24 0.97
C LEU A 219 -4.02 13.62 1.29
N SER A 220 -4.87 14.63 1.52
CA SER A 220 -4.41 15.98 1.89
C SER A 220 -3.62 16.04 3.20
N SER A 221 -3.67 14.97 4.01
CA SER A 221 -2.94 14.85 5.28
C SER A 221 -1.52 14.32 5.13
N TYR A 222 -1.13 13.84 3.95
CA TYR A 222 0.19 13.24 3.67
C TYR A 222 1.23 14.25 3.15
N THR A 223 1.00 15.55 3.27
CA THR A 223 1.90 16.59 2.72
C THR A 223 3.31 16.58 3.31
N ALA A 224 3.50 16.02 4.50
CA ALA A 224 4.78 15.89 5.17
C ALA A 224 5.41 14.48 5.07
N GLU A 225 4.80 13.56 4.32
CA GLU A 225 5.22 12.16 4.25
C GLU A 225 6.58 11.98 3.56
N ASP A 226 7.40 11.07 4.09
CA ASP A 226 8.76 10.76 3.63
C ASP A 226 9.11 9.26 3.67
N SER A 227 8.16 8.40 4.03
CA SER A 227 8.34 6.95 3.98
C SER A 227 8.08 6.40 2.59
N TYR A 228 9.03 5.61 2.07
CA TYR A 228 8.87 4.86 0.82
C TYR A 228 7.57 4.04 0.79
N ILE A 229 7.29 3.27 1.85
CA ILE A 229 6.13 2.36 1.92
C ILE A 229 4.81 3.14 1.84
N VAL A 230 4.75 4.32 2.45
CA VAL A 230 3.55 5.16 2.40
C VAL A 230 3.41 5.79 1.02
N TRP A 231 4.52 6.26 0.44
CA TRP A 231 4.53 6.82 -0.90
C TRP A 231 4.20 5.82 -2.00
N GLU A 232 4.50 4.54 -1.83
CA GLU A 232 4.02 3.48 -2.73
C GLU A 232 2.48 3.47 -2.77
N GLY A 233 1.85 3.53 -1.59
CA GLY A 233 0.39 3.67 -1.47
C GLY A 233 -0.13 4.96 -2.10
N ILE A 234 0.49 6.11 -1.81
CA ILE A 234 0.11 7.41 -2.39
C ILE A 234 0.23 7.36 -3.91
N ALA A 235 1.34 6.87 -4.47
CA ALA A 235 1.55 6.75 -5.90
C ALA A 235 0.49 5.86 -6.55
N GLY A 236 0.15 4.73 -5.92
CA GLY A 236 -0.91 3.84 -6.38
C GLY A 236 -2.27 4.55 -6.46
N VAL A 237 -2.62 5.33 -5.43
CA VAL A 237 -3.86 6.12 -5.44
C VAL A 237 -3.82 7.22 -6.50
N LEU A 238 -2.71 7.96 -6.59
CA LEU A 238 -2.57 9.06 -7.53
C LEU A 238 -2.72 8.59 -8.98
N ASN A 239 -1.98 7.56 -9.38
CA ASN A 239 -2.05 7.00 -10.73
C ASN A 239 -3.42 6.36 -11.02
N GLY A 240 -4.01 5.69 -10.03
CA GLY A 240 -5.31 5.06 -10.17
C GLY A 240 -6.43 6.08 -10.38
N LEU A 241 -6.40 7.21 -9.66
CA LEU A 241 -7.35 8.30 -9.87
C LEU A 241 -7.11 9.03 -11.20
N ASP A 242 -5.84 9.31 -11.55
CA ASP A 242 -5.46 9.95 -12.82
C ASP A 242 -6.03 9.18 -14.03
N THR A 243 -5.95 7.85 -14.00
CA THR A 243 -6.49 6.97 -15.06
C THR A 243 -7.99 7.11 -15.26
N ILE A 244 -8.75 7.43 -14.20
CA ILE A 244 -10.22 7.50 -14.25
C ILE A 244 -10.70 8.89 -14.65
N ILE A 245 -9.97 9.94 -14.25
CA ILE A 245 -10.39 11.33 -14.44
C ILE A 245 -9.74 11.99 -15.67
N SER A 246 -8.80 11.33 -16.34
CA SER A 246 -8.02 11.91 -17.45
C SER A 246 -8.86 12.42 -18.60
N ASP A 247 -10.05 11.84 -18.80
CA ASP A 247 -10.97 12.20 -19.89
C ASP A 247 -11.80 13.47 -19.60
N ASP A 248 -11.89 13.89 -18.33
CA ASP A 248 -12.50 15.16 -17.95
C ASP A 248 -11.40 16.21 -17.71
N GLU A 249 -11.25 17.14 -18.65
CA GLU A 249 -10.20 18.16 -18.62
C GLU A 249 -10.20 19.00 -17.33
N LYS A 250 -11.38 19.35 -16.80
CA LYS A 250 -11.49 20.18 -15.60
C LYS A 250 -11.12 19.39 -14.36
N MET A 251 -11.60 18.14 -14.23
CA MET A 251 -11.24 17.27 -13.11
C MET A 251 -9.74 16.92 -13.15
N SER A 252 -9.25 16.53 -14.32
CA SER A 252 -7.83 16.25 -14.56
C SER A 252 -6.94 17.44 -14.17
N THR A 253 -7.29 18.66 -14.59
CA THR A 253 -6.53 19.86 -14.23
C THR A 253 -6.48 20.08 -12.72
N ASN A 254 -7.64 20.01 -12.04
CA ASN A 254 -7.72 20.23 -10.59
C ASN A 254 -6.99 19.13 -9.80
N PHE A 255 -7.09 17.89 -10.23
CA PHE A 255 -6.41 16.77 -9.59
C PHE A 255 -4.90 16.83 -9.81
N ASN A 256 -4.44 17.14 -11.03
CA ASN A 256 -3.03 17.33 -11.32
C ASN A 256 -2.43 18.45 -10.45
N ALA A 257 -3.15 19.55 -10.22
CA ALA A 257 -2.72 20.61 -9.31
C ALA A 257 -2.60 20.11 -7.85
N PHE A 258 -3.53 19.27 -7.40
CA PHE A 258 -3.46 18.63 -6.08
C PHE A 258 -2.28 17.66 -5.96
N ALA A 259 -2.13 16.74 -6.90
CA ALA A 259 -1.04 15.76 -6.95
C ALA A 259 0.32 16.45 -7.00
N ARG A 260 0.46 17.49 -7.84
CA ARG A 260 1.66 18.32 -7.93
C ARG A 260 2.09 18.88 -6.58
N LYS A 261 1.15 19.37 -5.77
CA LYS A 261 1.47 19.91 -4.44
C LYS A 261 2.12 18.86 -3.52
N LEU A 262 1.63 17.63 -3.55
CA LEU A 262 2.20 16.52 -2.78
C LEU A 262 3.60 16.15 -3.30
N VAL A 263 3.73 15.93 -4.62
CA VAL A 263 4.98 15.45 -5.23
C VAL A 263 6.09 16.50 -5.14
N LEU A 264 5.79 17.79 -5.34
CA LEU A 264 6.77 18.85 -5.15
C LEU A 264 7.16 19.03 -3.68
N GLY A 265 6.26 18.70 -2.74
CA GLY A 265 6.60 18.61 -1.32
C GLY A 265 7.66 17.54 -1.05
N LEU A 266 7.49 16.35 -1.65
CA LEU A 266 8.48 15.27 -1.57
C LEU A 266 9.82 15.67 -2.19
N LEU A 267 9.79 16.32 -3.35
CA LEU A 267 10.99 16.78 -4.05
C LEU A 267 11.88 17.67 -3.17
N LYS A 268 11.29 18.56 -2.37
CA LYS A 268 12.04 19.42 -1.44
C LYS A 268 12.80 18.64 -0.36
N ASN A 269 12.31 17.45 0.00
CA ASN A 269 12.89 16.64 1.07
C ASN A 269 13.93 15.65 0.53
N VAL A 270 13.61 14.95 -0.56
CA VAL A 270 14.44 13.86 -1.10
C VAL A 270 15.48 14.38 -2.09
N GLY A 271 15.07 15.27 -3.00
CA GLY A 271 15.93 15.83 -4.05
C GLY A 271 16.33 14.84 -5.14
N TRP A 272 16.97 15.35 -6.19
CA TRP A 272 17.44 14.55 -7.33
C TRP A 272 18.75 13.83 -7.07
N GLU A 273 19.60 14.38 -6.20
CA GLU A 273 20.94 13.83 -5.94
C GLU A 273 20.90 12.75 -4.86
N SER A 274 21.67 11.69 -5.10
CA SER A 274 21.99 10.70 -4.08
C SER A 274 22.93 11.30 -3.05
N LYS A 275 22.78 10.88 -1.79
CA LYS A 275 23.64 11.28 -0.67
C LYS A 275 24.28 10.05 -0.05
N ASP A 276 25.49 10.19 0.49
CA ASP A 276 26.17 9.08 1.18
C ASP A 276 25.38 8.56 2.39
N SER A 277 24.50 9.40 2.96
CA SER A 277 23.60 9.03 4.05
C SER A 277 22.34 8.27 3.61
N ASP A 278 22.14 8.06 2.31
CA ASP A 278 20.92 7.42 1.81
C ASP A 278 20.92 5.92 2.11
N GLY A 279 19.88 5.46 2.80
CA GLY A 279 19.55 4.04 2.88
C GLY A 279 18.83 3.55 1.63
N HIS A 280 18.73 2.23 1.47
CA HIS A 280 18.05 1.59 0.34
C HIS A 280 16.63 2.14 0.07
N LEU A 281 15.83 2.36 1.12
CA LEU A 281 14.47 2.90 0.98
C LEU A 281 14.44 4.35 0.47
N THR A 282 15.44 5.16 0.82
CA THR A 282 15.55 6.54 0.32
C THR A 282 15.85 6.55 -1.17
N THR A 283 16.70 5.64 -1.65
CA THR A 283 16.98 5.45 -3.07
C THR A 283 15.71 5.05 -3.84
N LEU A 284 14.97 4.07 -3.34
CA LEU A 284 13.70 3.66 -3.96
C LEU A 284 12.67 4.81 -3.97
N LEU A 285 12.59 5.56 -2.88
CA LEU A 285 11.71 6.73 -2.78
C LEU A 285 12.09 7.81 -3.80
N ARG A 286 13.38 8.05 -4.03
CA ARG A 286 13.85 8.98 -5.05
C ARG A 286 13.44 8.56 -6.46
N GLY A 287 13.66 7.30 -6.83
CA GLY A 287 13.24 6.78 -8.13
C GLY A 287 11.72 6.93 -8.35
N MET A 288 10.94 6.56 -7.34
CA MET A 288 9.48 6.74 -7.36
C MET A 288 9.06 8.21 -7.45
N MET A 289 9.68 9.09 -6.67
CA MET A 289 9.45 10.53 -6.72
C MET A 289 9.69 11.08 -8.13
N ILE A 290 10.81 10.73 -8.76
CA ILE A 290 11.15 11.19 -10.12
C ILE A 290 10.15 10.66 -11.15
N SER A 291 9.68 9.42 -10.99
CA SER A 291 8.58 8.89 -11.80
C SER A 291 7.29 9.72 -11.65
N LEU A 292 6.93 10.08 -10.42
CA LEU A 292 5.78 10.94 -10.14
C LEU A 292 5.97 12.37 -10.68
N LEU A 293 7.19 12.90 -10.71
CA LEU A 293 7.48 14.18 -11.37
C LEU A 293 7.15 14.11 -12.87
N GLY A 294 7.52 13.02 -13.54
CA GLY A 294 7.16 12.79 -14.95
C GLY A 294 5.66 12.64 -15.21
N SER A 295 4.91 12.14 -14.24
CA SER A 295 3.45 12.07 -14.33
C SER A 295 2.80 13.43 -14.09
N PHE A 296 3.05 14.04 -12.92
CA PHE A 296 2.25 15.14 -12.36
C PHE A 296 2.93 16.51 -12.37
N CYS A 297 4.25 16.58 -12.58
CA CYS A 297 5.03 17.81 -12.43
C CYS A 297 5.97 18.11 -13.61
N HIS A 298 5.77 17.45 -14.75
CA HIS A 298 6.71 17.48 -15.87
C HIS A 298 6.97 18.88 -16.43
N ASP A 299 5.98 19.76 -16.38
CA ASP A 299 5.97 21.15 -16.84
C ASP A 299 6.35 22.16 -15.73
N ALA A 300 6.61 21.72 -14.49
CA ALA A 300 7.10 22.60 -13.45
C ALA A 300 8.51 23.13 -13.85
N PRO A 301 8.76 24.45 -13.81
CA PRO A 301 10.01 25.03 -14.34
C PRO A 301 11.29 24.34 -13.84
N ASP A 302 11.44 24.20 -12.51
CA ASP A 302 12.61 23.58 -11.89
C ASP A 302 12.77 22.10 -12.29
N VAL A 303 11.66 21.38 -12.47
CA VAL A 303 11.65 19.96 -12.87
C VAL A 303 12.05 19.82 -14.33
N ALA A 304 11.48 20.66 -15.20
CA ALA A 304 11.75 20.65 -16.63
C ALA A 304 13.20 21.07 -16.92
N GLU A 305 13.73 22.08 -16.22
CA GLU A 305 15.11 22.54 -16.35
C GLU A 305 16.09 21.48 -15.87
N GLU A 306 15.85 20.88 -14.71
CA GLU A 306 16.73 19.83 -14.18
C GLU A 306 16.72 18.56 -15.05
N ALA A 307 15.55 18.15 -15.56
CA ALA A 307 15.46 17.04 -16.51
C ALA A 307 16.23 17.34 -17.81
N LYS A 308 16.14 18.56 -18.35
CA LYS A 308 16.91 19.00 -19.51
C LYS A 308 18.42 18.97 -19.25
N ARG A 309 18.86 19.46 -18.09
CA ARG A 309 20.28 19.42 -17.69
C ARG A 309 20.81 17.99 -17.65
N ARG A 310 20.10 17.08 -16.99
CA ARG A 310 20.49 15.65 -16.89
C ARG A 310 20.44 14.94 -18.24
N PHE A 311 19.40 15.20 -19.03
CA PHE A 311 19.30 14.63 -20.38
C PHE A 311 20.42 15.12 -21.30
N GLY A 312 20.80 16.40 -21.20
CA GLY A 312 21.94 16.95 -21.95
C GLY A 312 23.24 16.21 -21.64
N LYS A 313 23.57 16.02 -20.35
CA LYS A 313 24.73 15.22 -19.93
C LYS A 313 24.66 13.77 -20.39
N PHE A 314 23.47 13.16 -20.31
CA PHE A 314 23.24 11.82 -20.81
C PHE A 314 23.51 11.68 -22.32
N LEU A 315 23.16 12.70 -23.12
CA LEU A 315 23.46 12.70 -24.55
C LEU A 315 24.97 12.84 -24.85
N GLU A 316 25.73 13.51 -23.99
CA GLU A 316 27.18 13.62 -24.09
C GLU A 316 27.87 12.29 -23.73
N ASN A 317 27.40 11.64 -22.66
CA ASN A 317 27.90 10.37 -22.19
C ASN A 317 26.78 9.50 -21.57
N PRO A 318 26.21 8.54 -22.33
CA PRO A 318 25.18 7.64 -21.81
C PRO A 318 25.64 6.71 -20.68
N ASP A 319 26.95 6.57 -20.46
CA ASP A 319 27.52 5.76 -19.37
C ASP A 319 27.74 6.57 -18.08
N ASP A 320 27.43 7.88 -18.08
CA ASP A 320 27.47 8.73 -16.88
C ASP A 320 26.29 8.42 -15.95
N MET A 321 26.52 7.45 -15.07
CA MET A 321 25.57 7.02 -14.03
C MET A 321 25.46 7.99 -12.86
N GLU A 322 26.34 9.00 -12.76
CA GLU A 322 26.25 10.04 -11.74
C GLU A 322 25.21 11.09 -12.16
N SER A 323 25.24 11.50 -13.42
CA SER A 323 24.32 12.51 -13.96
C SER A 323 22.92 11.95 -14.25
N LEU A 324 22.82 10.74 -14.79
CA LEU A 324 21.54 10.09 -15.04
C LEU A 324 21.59 8.56 -14.81
N PRO A 325 21.36 8.13 -13.56
CA PRO A 325 21.19 6.72 -13.19
C PRO A 325 20.13 6.00 -14.04
N ALA A 326 20.33 4.72 -14.31
CA ALA A 326 19.46 3.91 -15.16
C ALA A 326 17.99 3.88 -14.70
N ASP A 327 17.74 3.81 -13.39
CA ASP A 327 16.41 3.79 -12.79
C ASP A 327 15.63 5.10 -12.96
N MET A 328 16.31 6.21 -13.27
CA MET A 328 15.70 7.53 -13.51
C MET A 328 15.46 7.82 -15.00
N ARG A 329 16.10 7.08 -15.91
CA ARG A 329 16.11 7.38 -17.37
C ARG A 329 14.72 7.45 -17.97
N ALA A 330 13.90 6.43 -17.75
CA ALA A 330 12.53 6.38 -18.30
C ALA A 330 11.70 7.60 -17.88
N SER A 331 11.86 8.05 -16.63
CA SER A 331 11.15 9.19 -16.07
C SER A 331 11.68 10.52 -16.61
N VAL A 332 13.00 10.68 -16.74
CA VAL A 332 13.60 11.87 -17.36
C VAL A 332 13.22 11.95 -18.84
N PHE A 333 13.30 10.85 -19.59
CA PHE A 333 12.85 10.81 -20.99
C PHE A 333 11.37 11.19 -21.11
N ARG A 334 10.51 10.70 -20.21
CA ARG A 334 9.09 11.11 -20.16
C ARG A 334 8.95 12.63 -19.95
N ILE A 335 9.70 13.23 -19.04
CA ILE A 335 9.66 14.69 -18.81
C ILE A 335 10.10 15.42 -20.07
N ILE A 336 11.20 14.99 -20.70
CA ILE A 336 11.72 15.58 -21.94
C ILE A 336 10.69 15.50 -23.07
N LEU A 337 10.08 14.33 -23.29
CA LEU A 337 9.11 14.12 -24.36
C LEU A 337 7.79 14.87 -24.14
N LYS A 338 7.35 15.03 -22.88
CA LYS A 338 6.15 15.82 -22.57
C LYS A 338 6.34 17.32 -22.80
N ASN A 339 7.57 17.82 -22.70
CA ASN A 339 7.91 19.25 -22.85
C ASN A 339 8.62 19.58 -24.17
N GLY A 340 8.91 18.57 -24.99
CA GLY A 340 9.70 18.67 -26.21
C GLY A 340 8.87 18.51 -27.48
N GLY A 341 9.57 18.49 -28.61
CA GLY A 341 8.99 18.22 -29.92
C GLY A 341 9.75 17.13 -30.66
N GLU A 342 9.74 17.21 -31.99
CA GLU A 342 10.39 16.24 -32.88
C GLU A 342 11.88 16.05 -32.59
N LYS A 343 12.59 17.12 -32.24
CA LYS A 343 14.02 17.07 -31.90
C LYS A 343 14.27 16.15 -30.70
N GLU A 344 13.60 16.41 -29.58
CA GLU A 344 13.74 15.62 -28.35
C GLU A 344 13.28 14.18 -28.55
N TYR A 345 12.22 13.99 -29.34
CA TYR A 345 11.72 12.66 -29.71
C TYR A 345 12.77 11.84 -30.47
N GLU A 346 13.39 12.40 -31.51
CA GLU A 346 14.43 11.72 -32.28
C GLU A 346 15.71 11.51 -31.46
N GLN A 347 16.05 12.41 -30.53
CA GLN A 347 17.15 12.19 -29.58
C GLN A 347 16.90 10.96 -28.69
N VAL A 348 15.74 10.86 -28.04
CA VAL A 348 15.39 9.70 -27.20
C VAL A 348 15.32 8.42 -28.03
N LYS A 349 14.72 8.49 -29.23
CA LYS A 349 14.62 7.35 -30.15
C LYS A 349 15.98 6.86 -30.66
N SER A 350 16.91 7.78 -30.96
CA SER A 350 18.25 7.41 -31.43
C SER A 350 18.99 6.54 -30.41
N TYR A 351 18.75 6.77 -29.12
CA TYR A 351 19.35 5.97 -28.04
C TYR A 351 18.89 4.51 -28.06
N PHE A 352 17.67 4.20 -28.52
CA PHE A 352 17.21 2.82 -28.68
C PHE A 352 18.13 2.01 -29.59
N TYR A 353 18.65 2.64 -30.65
CA TYR A 353 19.50 1.97 -31.64
C TYR A 353 20.95 1.85 -31.18
N SER A 354 21.44 2.77 -30.35
CA SER A 354 22.81 2.72 -29.81
C SER A 354 22.92 1.92 -28.51
N ALA A 355 21.84 1.77 -27.75
CA ALA A 355 21.81 1.00 -26.51
C ALA A 355 22.16 -0.48 -26.75
N THR A 356 23.07 -1.01 -25.94
CA THR A 356 23.52 -2.40 -25.99
C THR A 356 22.69 -3.32 -25.09
N ASP A 357 22.14 -2.78 -23.99
CA ASP A 357 21.27 -3.50 -23.06
C ASP A 357 19.79 -3.42 -23.47
N ASN A 358 19.09 -4.54 -23.37
CA ASN A 358 17.65 -4.62 -23.57
C ASN A 358 16.85 -3.87 -22.51
N ALA A 359 17.37 -3.71 -21.28
CA ALA A 359 16.71 -2.91 -20.24
C ALA A 359 16.62 -1.43 -20.66
N GLU A 360 17.72 -0.87 -21.17
CA GLU A 360 17.78 0.51 -21.67
C GLU A 360 16.82 0.76 -22.85
N LYS A 361 16.75 -0.20 -23.79
CA LYS A 361 15.79 -0.15 -24.89
C LYS A 361 14.34 -0.11 -24.39
N LYS A 362 14.01 -0.87 -23.34
CA LYS A 362 12.68 -0.83 -22.72
C LYS A 362 12.38 0.53 -22.10
N PHE A 363 13.35 1.21 -21.50
CA PHE A 363 13.15 2.57 -20.97
C PHE A 363 12.81 3.57 -22.07
N VAL A 364 13.49 3.48 -23.22
CA VAL A 364 13.13 4.29 -24.40
C VAL A 364 11.69 3.99 -24.80
N LEU A 365 11.36 2.73 -25.12
CA LEU A 365 10.01 2.35 -25.57
C LEU A 365 8.91 2.76 -24.60
N ALA A 366 9.11 2.59 -23.29
CA ALA A 366 8.16 2.97 -22.25
C ALA A 366 7.95 4.50 -22.13
N SER A 367 8.92 5.29 -22.61
CA SER A 367 8.86 6.76 -22.57
C SER A 367 8.25 7.37 -23.83
N MET A 368 8.47 6.78 -25.02
CA MET A 368 8.10 7.34 -26.33
C MET A 368 6.61 7.75 -26.45
N GLY A 369 5.70 7.02 -25.80
CA GLY A 369 4.27 7.34 -25.79
C GLY A 369 3.90 8.67 -25.11
N SER A 370 4.86 9.27 -24.38
CA SER A 370 4.68 10.52 -23.64
C SER A 370 4.81 11.78 -24.51
N ALA A 371 5.23 11.64 -25.78
CA ALA A 371 5.27 12.77 -26.70
C ALA A 371 3.87 13.39 -26.88
N VAL A 372 3.76 14.72 -26.85
CA VAL A 372 2.45 15.38 -26.95
C VAL A 372 1.92 15.40 -28.39
N GLN A 373 2.82 15.51 -29.37
CA GLN A 373 2.45 15.63 -30.79
C GLN A 373 1.99 14.28 -31.35
N SER A 374 0.73 14.19 -31.78
CA SER A 374 0.11 12.95 -32.25
C SER A 374 0.79 12.31 -33.46
N ASN A 375 1.44 13.10 -34.32
CA ASN A 375 2.21 12.60 -35.47
C ASN A 375 3.50 11.88 -35.07
N LEU A 376 3.99 12.07 -33.84
CA LEU A 376 5.15 11.37 -33.30
C LEU A 376 4.77 10.06 -32.58
N LYS A 377 3.50 9.87 -32.25
CA LYS A 377 3.04 8.60 -31.67
C LYS A 377 2.92 7.56 -32.79
N LEU A 378 3.66 6.46 -32.68
CA LEU A 378 3.47 5.30 -33.55
C LEU A 378 2.01 4.86 -33.41
N ARG A 379 1.26 4.89 -34.52
CA ARG A 379 -0.11 4.38 -34.59
C ARG A 379 -0.13 2.87 -34.65
#